data_AF-A0A4Q3EGG8-F1
#
_entry.id   AF-A0A4Q3EGG8-F1
#
_cell.length_a   1.000
_cell.length_b   1.000
_cell.length_c   1.000
_cell.angle_alpha   90.00
_cell.angle_beta   90.00
_cell.angle_gamma   90.00
#
_symmetry.space_group_name_H-M   'P 1'
#
loop_
_entity.id
_entity.type
_entity.pdbx_description
1 polymer ?
#
loop_
_entity_poly.entity_id
_entity_poly.type
_entity_poly.pdbx_seq_one_letter_code
_entity_poly.pdbx_strand_id
1 'polypeptide(L)'
;MEDIKQYIESGILELYVLDHLTSQEKREVERYAAIYPEIKQELNEISQTMDLFADYNAIEPRESLRETVINQLISNSSVKNNPFAEDNSKIIPLKTVTQTPFYKYAFAASVALLLVSSIALINTYTQLNSIKQQLVSLQVQNKDLKPEF
;
A
#
# COMPACT_ATOMS: atom_id res chain seq x y z
N MET A 1 -19.51 -26.23 20.68
CA MET A 1 -19.82 -25.36 19.51
C MET A 1 -21.20 -24.74 19.64
N GLU A 2 -22.21 -25.50 20.08
CA GLU A 2 -23.58 -24.98 20.28
C GLU A 2 -23.67 -23.82 21.28
N ASP A 3 -22.89 -23.85 22.36
CA ASP A 3 -22.81 -22.74 23.34
C ASP A 3 -22.32 -21.41 22.74
N ILE A 4 -21.38 -21.45 21.78
CA ILE A 4 -20.83 -20.22 21.17
C ILE A 4 -21.87 -19.59 20.26
N LYS A 5 -22.59 -20.42 19.50
CA LYS A 5 -23.68 -19.95 18.64
C LYS A 5 -24.81 -19.35 19.48
N GLN A 6 -25.17 -19.98 20.58
CA GLN A 6 -26.16 -19.45 21.52
C GLN A 6 -25.69 -18.15 22.18
N TYR A 7 -24.39 -18.03 22.47
CA TYR A 7 -23.81 -16.80 23.00
C TYR A 7 -23.87 -15.64 21.99
N ILE A 8 -23.56 -15.91 20.72
CA ILE A 8 -23.71 -14.94 19.62
C ILE A 8 -25.19 -14.52 19.47
N GLU A 9 -26.11 -15.48 19.47
CA GLU A 9 -27.55 -15.24 19.34
C GLU A 9 -28.20 -14.62 20.59
N SER A 10 -27.47 -14.49 21.70
CA SER A 10 -28.00 -13.94 22.96
C SER A 10 -28.22 -12.44 22.95
N GLY A 11 -27.63 -11.71 21.99
CA GLY A 11 -27.70 -10.25 21.92
C GLY A 11 -26.64 -9.53 22.77
N ILE A 12 -25.74 -10.26 23.44
CA ILE A 12 -24.76 -9.66 24.35
C ILE A 12 -23.65 -8.90 23.63
N LEU A 13 -23.33 -9.28 22.38
CA LEU A 13 -22.26 -8.65 21.60
C LEU A 13 -22.69 -7.28 21.08
N GLU A 14 -23.97 -7.13 20.73
CA GLU A 14 -24.61 -5.88 20.34
C GLU A 14 -24.64 -4.91 21.51
N LEU A 15 -25.03 -5.40 22.70
CA LEU A 15 -25.00 -4.61 23.92
C LEU A 15 -23.57 -4.20 24.31
N TYR A 16 -22.58 -5.04 24.01
CA TYR A 16 -21.17 -4.70 24.20
C TYR A 16 -20.75 -3.54 23.30
N VAL A 17 -21.02 -3.63 21.99
CA VAL A 17 -20.68 -2.57 21.01
C VAL A 17 -21.39 -1.25 21.34
N LEU A 18 -22.64 -1.33 21.81
CA LEU A 18 -23.41 -0.16 22.24
C LEU A 18 -23.02 0.36 23.63
N ASP A 19 -22.03 -0.24 24.28
CA ASP A 19 -21.55 0.12 25.63
C ASP A 19 -22.58 -0.08 26.77
N HIS A 20 -23.68 -0.81 26.53
CA HIS A 20 -24.80 -1.02 27.45
C HIS A 20 -24.60 -2.17 28.46
N LEU A 21 -23.41 -2.76 28.53
CA LEU A 21 -23.07 -3.81 29.48
C LEU A 21 -22.42 -3.29 30.76
N THR A 22 -22.55 -4.05 31.85
CA THR A 22 -21.79 -3.81 33.07
C THR A 22 -20.29 -4.09 32.87
N SER A 23 -19.43 -3.52 33.72
CA SER A 23 -17.97 -3.78 33.66
C SER A 23 -17.60 -5.25 33.87
N GLN A 24 -18.47 -6.05 34.48
CA GLN A 24 -18.23 -7.49 34.64
C GLN A 24 -18.51 -8.23 33.33
N GLU A 25 -19.65 -7.96 32.70
CA GLU A 25 -20.03 -8.58 31.42
C GLU A 25 -19.09 -8.17 30.29
N LYS A 26 -18.64 -6.90 30.25
CA LYS A 26 -17.63 -6.45 29.27
C LYS A 26 -16.35 -7.28 29.32
N ARG A 27 -15.83 -7.50 30.54
CA ARG A 27 -14.63 -8.34 30.74
C ARG A 27 -14.85 -9.79 30.33
N GLU A 28 -16.06 -10.29 30.51
CA GLU A 28 -16.43 -11.61 30.04
C GLU A 28 -16.43 -11.69 28.52
N VAL A 29 -17.08 -10.74 27.83
CA VAL A 29 -17.08 -10.63 26.36
C VAL A 29 -15.64 -10.56 25.83
N GLU A 30 -14.79 -9.72 26.42
CA GLU A 30 -13.38 -9.57 26.02
C GLU A 30 -12.59 -10.87 26.20
N ARG A 31 -12.80 -11.58 27.31
CA ARG A 31 -12.19 -12.89 27.55
C ARG A 31 -12.66 -13.91 26.50
N TYR A 32 -13.96 -13.94 26.20
CA TYR A 32 -14.52 -14.83 25.19
C TYR A 32 -14.00 -14.50 23.79
N ALA A 33 -13.92 -13.23 23.42
CA ALA A 33 -13.37 -12.78 22.14
C ALA A 33 -11.87 -13.09 21.97
N ALA A 34 -11.12 -13.20 23.08
CA ALA A 34 -9.72 -13.63 23.05
C ALA A 34 -9.54 -15.13 22.81
N ILE A 35 -10.50 -15.95 23.25
CA ILE A 35 -10.45 -17.41 23.16
C ILE A 35 -11.11 -17.92 21.87
N TYR A 36 -12.20 -17.29 21.44
CA TYR A 36 -13.02 -17.73 20.30
C TYR A 36 -12.99 -16.68 19.18
N PRO A 37 -12.32 -16.98 18.05
CA PRO A 37 -12.23 -16.05 16.93
C PRO A 37 -13.60 -15.75 16.29
N GLU A 38 -14.58 -16.66 16.40
CA GLU A 38 -15.94 -16.45 15.89
C GLU A 38 -16.63 -15.28 16.57
N ILE A 39 -16.44 -15.12 17.89
CA ILE A 39 -17.00 -14.00 18.67
C ILE A 39 -16.34 -12.69 18.24
N LYS A 40 -15.03 -12.71 17.98
CA LYS A 40 -14.31 -11.54 17.48
C LYS A 40 -14.77 -11.15 16.07
N GLN A 41 -15.05 -12.14 15.22
CA GLN A 41 -15.59 -11.89 13.88
C GLN A 41 -16.96 -11.22 13.98
N GLU A 42 -17.87 -11.78 14.77
CA GLU A 42 -19.21 -11.21 14.98
C GLU A 42 -19.14 -9.78 15.51
N LEU A 43 -18.31 -9.51 16.53
CA LEU A 43 -18.10 -8.15 17.04
C LEU A 43 -17.65 -7.15 15.96
N ASN A 44 -16.81 -7.59 15.03
CA ASN A 44 -16.36 -6.76 13.92
C ASN A 44 -17.48 -6.52 12.90
N GLU A 45 -18.29 -7.53 12.60
CA GLU A 45 -19.45 -7.40 11.71
C GLU A 45 -20.52 -6.45 12.27
N ILE A 46 -20.81 -6.56 13.57
CA ILE A 46 -21.70 -5.62 14.29
C ILE A 46 -21.12 -4.20 14.25
N SER A 47 -19.82 -4.04 14.53
CA SER A 47 -19.15 -2.73 14.53
C SER A 47 -19.18 -2.08 13.15
N GLN A 48 -18.90 -2.83 12.08
CA GLN A 48 -19.00 -2.33 10.71
C GLN A 48 -20.42 -1.91 10.33
N THR A 49 -21.43 -2.65 10.80
CA THR A 49 -22.83 -2.28 10.58
C THR A 49 -23.16 -0.96 11.28
N MET A 50 -22.64 -0.73 12.49
CA MET A 50 -22.80 0.54 13.19
C MET A 50 -22.05 1.69 12.52
N ASP A 51 -20.85 1.45 11.98
CA ASP A 51 -20.10 2.46 11.22
C ASP A 51 -20.89 2.90 9.98
N LEU A 52 -21.46 1.96 9.22
CA LEU A 52 -22.30 2.26 8.06
C LEU A 52 -23.56 3.05 8.46
N PHE A 53 -24.18 2.70 9.59
CA PHE A 53 -25.31 3.45 10.12
C PHE A 53 -24.90 4.88 10.52
N ALA A 54 -23.75 5.04 11.18
CA ALA A 54 -23.23 6.35 11.58
C ALA A 54 -22.91 7.23 10.37
N ASP A 55 -22.28 6.66 9.33
CA ASP A 55 -21.97 7.37 8.09
C ASP A 55 -23.24 7.83 7.37
N TYR A 56 -24.26 6.97 7.30
CA TYR A 56 -25.54 7.32 6.68
C TYR A 56 -26.26 8.46 7.43
N ASN A 57 -26.07 8.55 8.74
CA ASN A 57 -26.67 9.57 9.60
C ASN A 57 -25.68 10.69 9.98
N ALA A 58 -24.58 10.83 9.25
CA ALA A 58 -23.53 11.80 9.57
C ALA A 58 -24.06 13.25 9.50
N ILE A 59 -23.72 14.03 10.52
CA ILE A 59 -24.05 15.46 10.61
C ILE A 59 -22.75 16.25 10.44
N GLU A 60 -22.75 17.22 9.54
CA GLU A 60 -21.58 18.07 9.30
C GLU A 60 -21.17 18.81 10.59
N PRO A 61 -19.95 18.59 11.09
CA PRO A 61 -19.46 19.30 12.26
C PRO A 61 -19.19 20.77 11.95
N ARG A 62 -19.06 21.62 12.97
CA ARG A 62 -18.68 23.03 12.77
C ARG A 62 -17.28 23.12 12.17
N GLU A 63 -17.08 24.01 11.20
CA GLU A 63 -15.79 24.18 10.50
C GLU A 63 -14.58 24.38 11.44
N SER A 64 -14.77 25.17 12.52
CA SER A 64 -13.71 25.44 13.52
C SER A 64 -13.32 24.25 14.38
N LEU A 65 -14.11 23.16 14.39
CA LEU A 65 -13.82 21.97 15.19
C LEU A 65 -12.57 21.26 14.70
N ARG A 66 -12.36 21.20 13.38
CA ARG A 66 -11.18 20.55 12.78
C ARG A 66 -9.89 21.18 13.28
N GLU A 67 -9.80 22.51 13.21
CA GLU A 67 -8.62 23.25 13.68
C GLU A 67 -8.42 23.10 15.19
N THR A 68 -9.50 23.14 15.97
CA THR A 68 -9.45 22.94 17.43
C THR A 68 -8.85 21.58 17.79
N VAL A 69 -9.34 20.50 17.17
CA VAL A 69 -8.88 19.13 17.43
C VAL A 69 -7.41 18.96 17.03
N ILE A 70 -7.01 19.45 15.84
CA ILE A 70 -5.63 19.36 15.37
C ILE A 70 -4.68 20.10 16.32
N ASN A 71 -5.03 21.33 16.73
CA ASN A 71 -4.21 22.12 17.63
C ASN A 71 -4.08 21.47 19.01
N GLN A 72 -5.14 20.86 19.54
CA GLN A 72 -5.10 20.12 20.80
C GLN A 72 -4.19 18.88 20.72
N LEU A 73 -4.24 18.13 19.62
CA LEU A 73 -3.35 16.98 19.41
C LEU A 73 -1.87 17.41 19.41
N ILE A 74 -1.52 18.46 18.68
CA ILE A 74 -0.15 18.99 18.60
C ILE A 74 0.33 19.52 19.96
N SER A 75 -0.53 20.25 20.66
CA SER A 75 -0.21 20.83 21.98
C SER A 75 0.01 19.74 23.04
N ASN A 76 -0.85 18.71 23.07
CA ASN A 76 -0.74 17.57 23.99
C ASN A 76 0.45 16.65 23.66
N SER A 77 0.93 16.67 22.42
CA SER A 77 2.12 15.92 22.00
C SER A 77 3.43 16.55 22.49
N SER A 78 3.43 17.84 22.85
CA SER A 78 4.65 18.58 23.19
C SER A 78 4.99 18.60 24.69
N VAL A 79 4.06 18.21 25.59
CA VAL A 79 4.35 18.16 27.04
C VAL A 79 3.54 17.05 27.71
N LYS A 80 4.09 15.83 27.70
CA LYS A 80 3.95 14.92 28.84
C LYS A 80 5.34 14.46 29.26
N ASN A 81 6.00 15.30 30.04
CA ASN A 81 6.99 14.85 31.00
C ASN A 81 6.26 13.85 31.91
N ASN A 82 6.40 12.58 31.61
CA ASN A 82 5.85 11.49 32.40
C ASN A 82 6.52 11.55 33.78
N PRO A 83 5.79 11.74 34.89
CA PRO A 83 6.39 11.72 36.24
C PRO A 83 6.92 10.33 36.65
N PHE A 84 6.81 9.33 35.77
CA PHE A 84 7.18 7.93 35.99
C PHE A 84 8.31 7.44 35.07
N ALA A 85 8.99 8.33 34.34
CA ALA A 85 10.18 7.96 33.57
C ALA A 85 11.43 8.15 34.44
N GLU A 86 11.63 7.24 35.40
CA GLU A 86 12.94 7.01 35.99
C GLU A 86 13.90 6.60 34.87
N ASP A 87 14.93 7.43 34.72
CA ASP A 87 16.32 7.16 34.38
C ASP A 87 16.67 5.96 33.46
N ASN A 88 17.58 6.18 32.51
CA ASN A 88 18.23 5.20 31.60
C ASN A 88 17.69 5.03 30.16
N SER A 89 17.18 6.09 29.52
CA SER A 89 17.07 6.12 28.06
C SER A 89 18.20 6.96 27.45
N LYS A 90 19.33 6.31 27.14
CA LYS A 90 20.38 6.90 26.31
C LYS A 90 19.79 7.24 24.94
N ILE A 91 19.62 8.52 24.69
CA ILE A 91 19.08 9.07 23.45
C ILE A 91 20.04 8.69 22.32
N ILE A 92 19.64 7.77 21.44
CA ILE A 92 20.39 7.43 20.24
C ILE A 92 19.94 8.43 19.16
N PRO A 93 20.81 9.34 18.69
CA PRO A 93 20.43 10.24 17.60
C PRO A 93 20.14 9.41 16.35
N LEU A 94 18.96 9.63 15.77
CA LEU A 94 18.59 9.07 14.47
C LEU A 94 19.62 9.55 13.44
N LYS A 95 20.48 8.62 13.00
CA LYS A 95 21.44 8.84 11.93
C LYS A 95 20.65 9.19 10.67
N THR A 96 20.69 10.45 10.26
CA THR A 96 20.13 10.89 8.98
C THR A 96 20.83 10.11 7.87
N VAL A 97 20.05 9.39 7.07
CA VAL A 97 20.54 8.66 5.90
C VAL A 97 21.07 9.69 4.92
N THR A 98 22.39 9.84 4.86
CA THR A 98 23.08 10.62 3.85
C THR A 98 22.78 10.01 2.48
N GLN A 99 21.93 10.67 1.71
CA GLN A 99 21.64 10.30 0.33
C GLN A 99 22.93 10.41 -0.48
N THR A 100 23.44 9.28 -0.96
CA THR A 100 24.65 9.25 -1.77
C THR A 100 24.33 9.71 -3.21
N PRO A 101 25.24 10.45 -3.87
CA PRO A 101 24.99 11.03 -5.20
C PRO A 101 25.08 10.01 -6.36
N PHE A 102 24.69 8.76 -6.16
CA PHE A 102 24.80 7.69 -7.17
C PHE A 102 23.91 7.93 -8.40
N TYR A 103 22.77 8.62 -8.22
CA TYR A 103 21.84 8.95 -9.31
C TYR A 103 22.46 9.74 -10.45
N LYS A 104 23.53 10.52 -10.18
CA LYS A 104 24.24 11.29 -11.22
C LYS A 104 24.92 10.37 -12.25
N TYR A 105 25.49 9.25 -11.80
CA TYR A 105 26.13 8.27 -12.67
C TYR A 105 25.11 7.37 -13.36
N ALA A 106 24.01 7.02 -12.68
CA ALA A 106 22.92 6.23 -13.27
C ALA A 106 22.27 6.94 -14.47
N PHE A 107 22.08 8.26 -14.39
CA PHE A 107 21.55 9.06 -15.50
C PHE A 107 22.52 9.14 -16.69
N ALA A 108 23.83 9.26 -16.45
CA ALA A 108 24.82 9.25 -17.52
C ALA A 108 24.86 7.88 -18.24
N ALA A 109 24.77 6.79 -17.49
CA ALA A 109 24.77 5.43 -18.04
C ALA A 109 23.53 5.16 -18.92
N SER A 110 22.34 5.62 -18.52
CA SER A 110 21.13 5.42 -19.33
C SER A 110 21.19 6.16 -20.67
N VAL A 111 21.69 7.39 -20.67
CA VAL A 111 21.89 8.18 -21.90
C VAL A 111 22.92 7.51 -22.81
N ALA A 112 24.04 7.01 -22.25
CA ALA A 112 25.05 6.29 -23.03
C ALA A 112 24.48 5.01 -23.68
N LEU A 113 23.72 4.21 -22.94
CA LEU A 113 23.08 3.01 -23.46
C LEU A 113 22.06 3.32 -24.56
N LEU A 114 21.30 4.41 -24.43
CA LEU A 114 20.32 4.84 -25.44
C LEU A 114 21.03 5.21 -26.76
N LEU A 115 22.13 5.95 -26.70
CA LEU A 115 22.91 6.33 -27.88
C LEU A 115 23.51 5.10 -28.58
N VAL A 116 24.12 4.19 -27.82
CA VAL A 116 24.69 2.94 -28.36
C VAL A 116 23.59 2.10 -29.03
N SER A 117 22.44 1.94 -28.37
CA SER A 117 21.31 1.20 -28.92
C SER A 117 20.77 1.83 -30.21
N SER A 118 20.70 3.17 -30.26
CA SER A 118 20.19 3.88 -31.45
C SER A 118 21.11 3.70 -32.65
N ILE A 119 22.43 3.79 -32.44
CA ILE A 119 23.42 3.59 -33.51
C ILE A 119 23.37 2.14 -34.03
N ALA A 120 23.26 1.16 -33.13
CA ALA A 120 23.13 -0.24 -33.50
C ALA A 120 21.87 -0.52 -34.35
N LEU A 121 20.75 0.13 -34.01
CA LEU A 121 19.50 0.00 -34.76
C LEU A 121 19.60 0.55 -36.19
N ILE A 122 20.27 1.68 -36.37
CA ILE A 122 20.48 2.27 -37.70
C ILE A 122 21.36 1.34 -38.56
N ASN A 123 22.48 0.85 -38.01
CA ASN A 123 23.39 -0.04 -38.75
C ASN A 123 22.68 -1.35 -39.16
N THR A 124 21.96 -1.99 -38.24
CA THR A 124 21.20 -3.22 -38.55
C THR A 124 20.11 -2.98 -39.61
N TYR A 125 19.40 -1.85 -39.54
CA TYR A 125 18.42 -1.48 -40.57
C TYR A 125 19.05 -1.32 -41.97
N THR A 126 20.25 -0.72 -42.06
CA THR A 126 20.95 -0.58 -43.34
C THR A 126 21.40 -1.92 -43.93
N GLN A 127 21.86 -2.86 -43.10
CA GLN A 127 22.25 -4.21 -43.54
C GLN A 127 21.04 -5.02 -44.05
N LEU A 128 19.87 -4.85 -43.43
CA LEU A 128 18.65 -5.55 -43.89
C LEU A 128 18.21 -5.09 -45.29
N ASN A 129 18.36 -3.81 -45.58
CA ASN A 129 17.99 -3.27 -46.90
C ASN A 129 18.95 -3.72 -48.00
N SER A 130 20.26 -3.82 -47.73
CA SER A 130 21.22 -4.31 -48.71
C SER A 130 21.05 -5.81 -49.01
N ILE A 131 20.73 -6.63 -48.00
CA ILE A 131 20.41 -8.05 -48.19
C ILE A 131 19.17 -8.22 -49.09
N LYS A 132 18.13 -7.43 -48.88
CA LYS A 132 16.93 -7.46 -49.75
C LYS A 132 17.27 -7.11 -51.20
N GLN A 133 18.10 -6.10 -51.44
CA GLN A 133 18.54 -5.73 -52.79
C GLN A 133 19.35 -6.86 -53.45
N GLN A 134 20.23 -7.52 -52.70
CA GLN A 134 21.00 -8.67 -53.21
C GLN A 134 20.09 -9.82 -53.61
N LEU A 135 19.09 -10.17 -52.80
CA LEU A 135 18.11 -11.22 -53.14
C LEU A 135 17.36 -10.90 -54.43
N VAL A 136 16.91 -9.65 -54.59
CA VAL A 136 16.24 -9.22 -55.83
C VAL A 136 17.19 -9.31 -57.03
N SER A 137 18.44 -8.86 -56.89
CA SER A 137 19.42 -8.93 -57.98
C SER A 137 19.84 -10.36 -58.35
N LEU A 138 19.92 -11.27 -57.38
CA LEU A 138 20.20 -12.68 -57.60
C LEU A 138 19.01 -13.39 -58.26
N GLN A 139 17.79 -12.99 -57.92
CA GLN A 139 16.58 -13.49 -58.58
C GLN A 139 16.49 -12.99 -60.03
N VAL A 140 16.89 -11.74 -60.29
CA VAL A 140 17.02 -11.20 -61.66
C VAL A 140 18.11 -11.95 -62.43
N GLN A 141 19.32 -12.13 -61.87
CA GLN A 141 20.37 -12.91 -62.53
C GLN A 141 19.94 -14.37 -62.78
N ASN A 142 19.29 -15.03 -61.82
CA ASN A 142 18.78 -16.39 -62.04
C ASN A 142 17.67 -16.44 -63.10
N LYS A 143 16.95 -15.34 -63.32
CA LYS A 143 15.97 -15.21 -64.39
C LYS A 143 16.65 -15.00 -65.76
N ASP A 144 17.74 -14.24 -65.80
CA ASP A 144 18.51 -14.01 -67.03
C ASP A 144 19.41 -15.21 -67.42
N LEU A 145 19.92 -15.98 -66.44
CA LEU A 145 20.62 -17.26 -66.64
C LEU A 145 19.69 -18.43 -66.99
N LYS A 146 18.37 -18.21 -66.94
CA LYS A 146 17.38 -19.02 -67.66
C LYS A 146 16.93 -18.23 -68.90
N PRO A 147 17.77 -18.08 -69.93
CA PRO A 147 17.22 -17.76 -71.22
C PRO A 147 16.25 -18.90 -71.56
N GLU A 148 14.99 -18.52 -71.81
CA GLU A 148 14.07 -19.28 -72.64
C GLU A 148 14.85 -19.79 -73.86
N PHE A 149 14.61 -21.04 -74.25
CA PHE A 149 15.18 -21.66 -75.45
C PHE A 149 15.23 -20.73 -76.66
#